data_AF-A0A536WAP8-F1
#
_entry.id   AF-A0A536WAP8-F1
#
_cell.length_a   1.000
_cell.length_b   1.000
_cell.length_c   1.000
_cell.angle_alpha   90.00
_cell.angle_beta   90.00
_cell.angle_gamma   90.00
#
_symmetry.space_group_name_H-M   'P 1'
#
loop_
_entity.id
_entity.type
_entity.pdbx_description
1 polymer ?
#
loop_
_entity_poly.entity_id
_entity_poly.type
_entity_poly.pdbx_seq_one_letter_code
_entity_poly.pdbx_strand_id
1 'polypeptide(L)'
;MSVYTTVTPDDLAAWLTRYALGPVRAFDPVTAGIENTNYFLTTDKGSYVLTLYERLPAEELPFYLNLMAHLARAGVTAPAPETDRTGALFSFLNGKPAGLVERLPGAPVERPDRAHCAAVGRALAELHVAARQYRGRLANRRGPAWWRQAARAVRGLLSAEQNALLSGELKRQTG
;
A
#
# COMPACT_ATOMS: atom_id res chain seq x y z
N MET A 1 -6.05 19.96 0.74
CA MET A 1 -6.25 19.55 2.14
C MET A 1 -6.61 18.07 2.10
N SER A 2 -5.74 17.17 2.57
CA SER A 2 -6.06 15.73 2.60
C SER A 2 -7.09 15.51 3.71
N VAL A 3 -8.30 15.12 3.33
CA VAL A 3 -9.33 14.74 4.29
C VAL A 3 -8.98 13.33 4.75
N TYR A 4 -8.58 13.19 6.00
CA TYR A 4 -8.37 11.89 6.65
C TYR A 4 -9.64 11.49 7.37
N THR A 5 -10.07 10.24 7.17
CA THR A 5 -11.28 9.70 7.79
C THR A 5 -11.00 9.31 9.23
N THR A 6 -11.51 10.08 10.19
CA THR A 6 -11.42 9.73 11.61
C THR A 6 -12.28 8.51 11.91
N VAL A 7 -11.69 7.52 12.58
CA VAL A 7 -12.37 6.35 13.13
C VAL A 7 -12.46 6.48 14.64
N THR A 8 -13.69 6.39 15.18
CA THR A 8 -13.91 6.39 16.63
C THR A 8 -13.67 5.00 17.22
N PRO A 9 -13.37 4.89 18.53
CA PRO A 9 -13.29 3.58 19.19
C PRO A 9 -14.56 2.73 19.04
N ASP A 10 -15.74 3.35 19.02
CA ASP A 10 -17.03 2.66 18.86
C ASP A 10 -17.20 2.12 17.43
N ASP A 11 -16.90 2.93 16.41
CA ASP A 11 -16.92 2.50 15.01
C ASP A 11 -15.95 1.32 14.79
N LEU A 12 -14.75 1.44 15.36
CA LEU A 12 -13.73 0.40 15.30
C LEU A 12 -14.23 -0.88 15.98
N ALA A 13 -14.75 -0.79 17.20
CA ALA A 13 -15.24 -1.94 17.94
C ALA A 13 -16.36 -2.67 17.19
N ALA A 14 -17.32 -1.91 16.63
CA ALA A 14 -18.38 -2.46 15.80
C ALA A 14 -17.83 -3.17 14.55
N TRP A 15 -16.86 -2.56 13.87
CA TRP A 15 -16.24 -3.14 12.67
C TRP A 15 -15.38 -4.38 12.99
N LEU A 16 -14.70 -4.40 14.13
CA LEU A 16 -13.87 -5.52 14.58
C LEU A 16 -14.68 -6.75 15.01
N THR A 17 -16.00 -6.63 15.22
CA THR A 17 -16.90 -7.80 15.40
C THR A 17 -16.88 -8.76 14.20
N ARG A 18 -16.30 -8.35 13.07
CA ARG A 18 -16.06 -9.19 11.90
C ARG A 18 -14.80 -10.05 11.99
N TYR A 19 -13.85 -9.70 12.84
CA TYR A 19 -12.56 -10.37 12.95
C TYR A 19 -12.39 -11.15 14.25
N ALA A 20 -11.64 -12.24 14.19
CA ALA A 20 -11.38 -13.10 15.33
C ALA A 20 -10.12 -12.67 16.12
N LEU A 21 -9.95 -11.38 16.44
CA LEU A 21 -8.69 -10.83 17.00
C LEU A 21 -8.65 -10.71 18.52
N GLY A 22 -9.79 -10.96 19.19
CA GLY A 22 -9.93 -10.72 20.63
C GLY A 22 -10.09 -9.23 20.96
N PRO A 23 -10.08 -8.88 22.27
CA PRO A 23 -10.19 -7.52 22.75
C PRO A 23 -9.10 -6.58 22.20
N VAL A 24 -9.47 -5.33 21.93
CA VAL A 24 -8.52 -4.25 21.59
C VAL A 24 -7.80 -3.79 22.86
N ARG A 25 -6.49 -3.65 22.76
CA ARG A 25 -5.59 -3.19 23.84
C ARG A 25 -5.07 -1.78 23.59
N ALA A 26 -4.78 -1.45 22.34
CA ALA A 26 -4.34 -0.11 21.95
C ALA A 26 -4.83 0.21 20.53
N PHE A 27 -5.14 1.48 20.29
CA PHE A 27 -5.59 1.98 19.01
C PHE A 27 -5.12 3.44 18.85
N ASP A 28 -4.12 3.65 18.00
CA ASP A 28 -3.41 4.93 17.89
C ASP A 28 -3.32 5.38 16.43
N PRO A 29 -3.62 6.64 16.10
CA PRO A 29 -3.44 7.16 14.75
C PRO A 29 -1.97 7.21 14.36
N VAL A 30 -1.66 6.84 13.13
CA VAL A 30 -0.34 6.99 12.53
C VAL A 30 -0.26 8.35 11.86
N THR A 31 0.57 9.24 12.39
CA THR A 31 0.75 10.61 11.86
C THR A 31 1.59 10.68 10.59
N ALA A 32 2.25 9.58 10.22
CA ALA A 32 3.05 9.45 9.01
C ALA A 32 2.19 8.90 7.86
N GLY A 33 2.04 9.68 6.78
CA GLY A 33 1.28 9.28 5.61
C GLY A 33 0.78 10.50 4.83
N ILE A 34 0.66 10.35 3.51
CA ILE A 34 0.18 11.42 2.62
C ILE A 34 -1.13 11.09 1.89
N GLU A 35 -1.49 9.80 1.83
CA GLU A 35 -2.60 9.33 1.00
C GLU A 35 -3.66 8.50 1.73
N ASN A 36 -3.29 7.72 2.75
CA ASN A 36 -4.23 6.83 3.47
C ASN A 36 -4.30 7.21 4.95
N THR A 37 -5.44 6.96 5.57
CA THR A 37 -5.57 7.04 7.02
C THR A 37 -5.11 5.72 7.62
N ASN A 38 -4.11 5.75 8.50
CA ASN A 38 -3.55 4.55 9.12
C ASN A 38 -3.65 4.64 10.64
N TYR A 39 -3.92 3.50 11.27
CA TYR A 39 -3.93 3.35 12.72
C TYR A 39 -3.13 2.12 13.13
N PHE A 40 -2.33 2.23 14.19
CA PHE A 40 -1.81 1.08 14.88
C PHE A 40 -2.91 0.47 15.75
N LEU A 41 -3.10 -0.83 15.62
CA LEU A 41 -4.07 -1.60 16.40
C LEU A 41 -3.32 -2.71 17.13
N THR A 42 -3.50 -2.83 18.43
CA THR A 42 -3.00 -3.97 19.21
C THR A 42 -4.17 -4.70 19.84
N THR A 43 -4.22 -6.02 19.70
CA THR A 43 -5.22 -6.90 20.29
C THR A 43 -4.54 -8.03 21.05
N ASP A 44 -5.33 -8.88 21.71
CA ASP A 44 -4.80 -10.08 22.39
C ASP A 44 -4.12 -11.09 21.45
N LYS A 45 -4.39 -11.01 20.15
CA LYS A 45 -3.84 -11.96 19.17
C LYS A 45 -2.69 -11.39 18.34
N GLY A 46 -2.39 -10.11 18.45
CA GLY A 46 -1.27 -9.52 17.71
C GLY A 46 -1.38 -8.01 17.53
N SER A 47 -0.46 -7.48 16.74
CA SER A 47 -0.42 -6.08 16.34
C SER A 47 -0.66 -5.95 14.83
N TYR A 48 -1.48 -4.98 14.47
CA TYR A 48 -1.96 -4.76 13.12
C TYR A 48 -1.84 -3.28 12.76
N VAL A 49 -1.88 -3.02 11.46
CA VAL A 49 -2.11 -1.70 10.89
C VAL A 49 -3.48 -1.73 10.23
N LEU A 50 -4.38 -0.88 10.71
CA LEU A 50 -5.64 -0.58 10.05
C LEU A 50 -5.38 0.52 9.02
N THR A 51 -5.73 0.27 7.77
CA THR A 51 -5.63 1.25 6.68
C THR A 51 -6.99 1.51 6.09
N LEU A 52 -7.42 2.77 6.09
CA LEU A 52 -8.54 3.27 5.30
C LEU A 52 -7.99 3.87 4.01
N TYR A 53 -8.43 3.31 2.89
CA TYR A 53 -7.95 3.68 1.57
C TYR A 53 -8.74 4.88 1.05
N GLU A 54 -8.14 6.08 1.09
CA GLU A 54 -8.87 7.32 0.82
C GLU A 54 -9.13 7.56 -0.67
N ARG A 55 -8.17 7.14 -1.51
CA ARG A 55 -8.18 7.41 -2.97
C ARG A 55 -8.16 6.14 -3.82
N LEU A 56 -7.86 4.98 -3.24
CA LEU A 56 -7.82 3.73 -3.98
C LEU A 56 -9.25 3.19 -4.12
N PRO A 57 -9.74 2.97 -5.35
CA PRO A 57 -11.05 2.37 -5.55
C PRO A 57 -11.13 0.94 -4.99
N ALA A 58 -12.30 0.58 -4.46
CA ALA A 58 -12.52 -0.71 -3.81
C ALA A 58 -12.27 -1.89 -4.75
N GLU A 59 -12.55 -1.72 -6.04
CA GLU A 59 -12.37 -2.73 -7.09
C GLU A 59 -10.91 -3.10 -7.35
N GLU A 60 -9.96 -2.21 -7.05
CA GLU A 60 -8.54 -2.50 -7.22
C GLU A 60 -7.89 -3.05 -5.95
N LEU A 61 -8.46 -2.78 -4.78
CA LEU A 61 -7.93 -3.22 -3.50
C LEU A 61 -7.68 -4.75 -3.42
N PRO A 62 -8.53 -5.63 -4.00
CA PRO A 62 -8.23 -7.06 -4.08
C PRO A 62 -6.87 -7.38 -4.69
N PHE A 63 -6.39 -6.65 -5.70
CA PHE A 63 -5.08 -6.94 -6.29
C PHE A 63 -3.96 -6.76 -5.27
N TYR A 64 -3.95 -5.63 -4.56
CA TYR A 64 -2.90 -5.30 -3.59
C TYR A 64 -2.92 -6.25 -2.39
N LEU A 65 -4.10 -6.49 -1.80
CA LEU A 65 -4.22 -7.37 -0.64
C LEU A 65 -3.89 -8.82 -1.01
N ASN A 66 -4.37 -9.31 -2.16
CA ASN A 66 -4.04 -10.67 -2.59
C ASN A 66 -2.55 -10.84 -2.94
N LEU A 67 -1.91 -9.81 -3.50
CA LEU A 67 -0.46 -9.84 -3.74
C LEU A 67 0.31 -9.88 -2.42
N MET A 68 -0.06 -9.06 -1.44
CA MET A 68 0.56 -9.10 -0.10
C MET A 68 0.38 -10.47 0.56
N ALA A 69 -0.84 -11.02 0.53
CA ALA A 69 -1.10 -12.37 1.05
C ALA A 69 -0.29 -13.45 0.32
N HIS A 70 -0.16 -13.36 -1.00
CA HIS A 70 0.68 -14.28 -1.80
C HIS A 70 2.16 -14.21 -1.39
N LEU A 71 2.69 -13.00 -1.24
CA LEU A 71 4.10 -12.78 -0.86
C LEU A 71 4.37 -13.29 0.56
N ALA A 72 3.50 -12.98 1.52
CA ALA A 72 3.63 -13.47 2.89
C ALA A 72 3.59 -15.01 2.95
N ARG A 73 2.68 -15.65 2.20
CA ARG A 73 2.61 -17.12 2.09
C ARG A 73 3.83 -17.74 1.42
N ALA A 74 4.52 -16.99 0.56
CA ALA A 74 5.77 -17.40 -0.08
C ALA A 74 7.01 -17.17 0.81
N GLY A 75 6.83 -16.70 2.06
CA GLY A 75 7.92 -16.47 3.02
C GLY A 75 8.65 -15.14 2.85
N VAL A 76 8.15 -14.23 2.00
CA VAL A 76 8.67 -12.86 1.92
C VAL A 76 8.22 -12.10 3.16
N THR A 77 9.14 -11.38 3.80
CA THR A 77 8.83 -10.47 4.91
C THR A 77 7.99 -9.28 4.42
N ALA A 78 6.69 -9.51 4.28
CA ALA A 78 5.70 -8.54 3.86
C ALA A 78 4.53 -8.54 4.85
N PRO A 79 3.85 -7.40 5.07
CA PRO A 79 2.67 -7.34 5.92
C PRO A 79 1.60 -8.32 5.44
N ALA A 80 1.27 -9.32 6.25
CA ALA A 80 0.23 -10.28 5.91
C ALA A 80 -1.16 -9.66 6.16
N PRO A 81 -2.06 -9.62 5.16
CA PRO A 81 -3.43 -9.17 5.38
C PRO A 81 -4.20 -10.13 6.30
N GLU A 82 -4.95 -9.56 7.24
CA GLU A 82 -5.82 -10.30 8.15
C GLU A 82 -7.20 -10.49 7.51
N THR A 83 -7.66 -11.74 7.44
CA THR A 83 -9.00 -12.06 6.93
C THR A 83 -10.05 -11.89 8.02
N ASP A 84 -11.21 -11.38 7.64
CA ASP A 84 -12.37 -11.45 8.52
C ASP A 84 -12.94 -12.88 8.62
N ARG A 85 -13.96 -13.08 9.47
CA ARG A 85 -14.63 -14.38 9.68
C ARG A 85 -15.26 -14.96 8.40
N THR A 86 -15.45 -14.17 7.34
CA THR A 86 -15.96 -14.63 6.04
C THR A 86 -14.85 -14.99 5.05
N GLY A 87 -13.58 -14.74 5.41
CA GLY A 87 -12.43 -14.89 4.52
C GLY A 87 -12.18 -13.65 3.64
N ALA A 88 -12.91 -12.55 3.84
CA ALA A 88 -12.69 -11.32 3.09
C ALA A 88 -11.47 -10.56 3.63
N LEU A 89 -10.69 -9.94 2.74
CA LEU A 89 -9.47 -9.20 3.09
C LEU A 89 -9.72 -7.72 3.42
N PHE A 90 -10.90 -7.20 3.08
CA PHE A 90 -11.29 -5.83 3.40
C PHE A 90 -12.80 -5.70 3.47
N SER A 91 -13.24 -4.60 4.07
CA SER A 91 -14.64 -4.17 4.02
C SER A 91 -14.73 -2.65 4.19
N PHE A 92 -15.94 -2.10 4.31
CA PHE A 92 -16.08 -0.66 4.49
C PHE A 92 -16.10 -0.28 5.97
N LEU A 93 -15.36 0.79 6.30
CA LEU A 93 -15.35 1.47 7.58
C LEU A 93 -15.45 2.97 7.32
N ASN A 94 -16.42 3.63 7.95
CA ASN A 94 -16.68 5.07 7.80
C ASN A 94 -16.77 5.51 6.32
N GLY A 95 -17.40 4.67 5.48
CA GLY A 95 -17.62 4.91 4.06
C GLY A 95 -16.39 4.69 3.15
N LYS A 96 -15.27 4.20 3.70
CA LYS A 96 -14.03 3.92 2.96
C LYS A 96 -13.70 2.44 2.95
N PRO A 97 -13.09 1.90 1.88
CA PRO A 97 -12.47 0.58 1.94
C PRO A 97 -11.43 0.57 3.04
N ALA A 98 -11.45 -0.47 3.87
CA ALA A 98 -10.59 -0.62 5.03
C ALA A 98 -10.13 -2.07 5.17
N GLY A 99 -8.84 -2.25 5.43
CA GLY A 99 -8.22 -3.56 5.64
C GLY A 99 -7.27 -3.55 6.82
N LEU A 100 -7.05 -4.74 7.38
CA LEU A 100 -6.04 -4.97 8.42
C LEU A 100 -4.87 -5.74 7.82
N VAL A 101 -3.66 -5.32 8.14
CA VAL A 101 -2.44 -6.06 7.84
C VAL A 101 -1.61 -6.21 9.11
N GLU A 102 -0.81 -7.26 9.20
CA GLU A 102 0.16 -7.46 10.27
C GLU A 102 1.10 -6.25 10.40
N ARG A 103 1.34 -5.80 11.64
CA ARG A 103 2.35 -4.79 11.92
C ARG A 103 3.73 -5.45 12.01
N LEU A 104 4.56 -5.23 11.00
CA LEU A 104 5.94 -5.69 11.02
C LEU A 104 6.75 -4.98 12.12
N PRO A 105 7.66 -5.69 12.82
CA PRO A 105 8.56 -5.09 13.78
C PRO A 105 9.64 -4.26 13.07
N GLY A 106 10.21 -3.30 13.80
CA GLY A 106 11.29 -2.43 13.31
C GLY A 106 10.84 -0.99 13.12
N ALA A 107 11.74 -0.20 12.52
CA ALA A 107 11.53 1.21 12.25
C ALA A 107 12.20 1.61 10.94
N PRO A 108 11.74 2.70 10.28
CA PRO A 108 12.42 3.27 9.13
C PRO A 108 13.88 3.65 9.46
N VAL A 109 14.78 3.43 8.50
CA VAL A 109 16.18 3.87 8.59
C VAL A 109 16.33 5.18 7.84
N GLU A 110 16.39 6.29 8.57
CA GLU A 110 16.47 7.66 8.00
C GLU A 110 17.79 7.96 7.28
N ARG A 111 18.87 7.24 7.64
CA ARG A 111 20.20 7.42 7.08
C ARG A 111 20.78 6.07 6.64
N PRO A 112 20.33 5.53 5.50
CA PRO A 112 20.77 4.22 5.04
C PRO A 112 22.26 4.24 4.64
N ASP A 113 22.94 3.13 4.88
CA ASP A 113 24.31 2.89 4.44
C ASP A 113 24.38 1.78 3.36
N ARG A 114 25.59 1.40 2.98
CA ARG A 114 25.84 0.36 1.97
C ARG A 114 25.26 -1.01 2.36
N ALA A 115 25.26 -1.36 3.65
CA ALA A 115 24.70 -2.62 4.11
C ALA A 115 23.17 -2.63 3.98
N HIS A 116 22.52 -1.50 4.27
CA HIS A 116 21.09 -1.33 4.05
C HIS A 116 20.72 -1.45 2.57
N CYS A 117 21.51 -0.83 1.67
CA CYS A 117 21.30 -0.98 0.22
C CYS A 117 21.40 -2.44 -0.23
N ALA A 118 22.38 -3.20 0.27
CA ALA A 118 22.51 -4.62 -0.04
C ALA A 118 21.33 -5.44 0.51
N ALA A 119 20.83 -5.11 1.70
CA ALA A 119 19.67 -5.77 2.30
C ALA A 119 18.39 -5.51 1.48
N VAL A 120 18.14 -4.26 1.07
CA VAL A 120 17.01 -3.91 0.19
C VAL A 120 17.11 -4.65 -1.15
N GLY A 121 18.31 -4.75 -1.73
CA GLY A 121 18.52 -5.49 -2.97
C GLY A 121 18.15 -6.97 -2.85
N ARG A 122 18.52 -7.63 -1.74
CA ARG A 122 18.12 -9.02 -1.47
C ARG A 122 16.61 -9.17 -1.29
N ALA A 123 16.00 -8.33 -0.46
CA ALA A 123 14.56 -8.35 -0.21
C ALA A 123 13.76 -8.11 -1.51
N LEU A 124 14.22 -7.21 -2.38
CA LEU A 124 13.60 -6.94 -3.67
C LEU A 124 13.70 -8.15 -4.62
N ALA A 125 14.84 -8.84 -4.63
CA ALA A 125 15.01 -10.07 -5.41
C ALA A 125 14.07 -11.19 -4.93
N GLU A 126 13.96 -11.40 -3.62
CA GLU A 126 13.04 -12.37 -3.02
C GLU A 126 11.59 -12.06 -3.39
N LEU A 127 11.18 -10.79 -3.27
CA LEU A 127 9.86 -10.33 -3.69
C LEU A 127 9.60 -10.62 -5.16
N HIS A 128 10.54 -10.30 -6.05
CA HIS A 128 10.39 -10.55 -7.49
C HIS A 128 10.25 -12.04 -7.81
N VAL A 129 11.07 -12.90 -7.19
CA VAL A 129 11.02 -14.34 -7.40
C VAL A 129 9.68 -14.90 -6.94
N ALA A 130 9.22 -14.53 -5.74
CA ALA A 130 7.94 -14.97 -5.20
C ALA A 130 6.74 -14.49 -6.05
N ALA A 131 6.80 -13.26 -6.56
CA ALA A 131 5.74 -12.67 -7.38
C ALA A 131 5.54 -13.35 -8.74
N ARG A 132 6.51 -14.12 -9.27
CA ARG A 132 6.39 -14.80 -10.58
C ARG A 132 5.21 -15.76 -10.68
N GLN A 133 4.81 -16.35 -9.56
CA GLN A 133 3.69 -17.29 -9.49
C GLN A 133 2.33 -16.59 -9.30
N TYR A 134 2.33 -15.31 -8.93
CA TYR A 134 1.11 -14.54 -8.77
C TYR A 134 0.47 -14.24 -10.15
N ARG A 135 -0.83 -14.54 -10.27
CA ARG A 135 -1.58 -14.41 -11.54
C ARG A 135 -2.42 -13.14 -11.64
N GLY A 136 -2.60 -12.42 -10.53
CA GLY A 136 -3.32 -11.15 -10.55
C GLY A 136 -2.67 -10.15 -11.51
N ARG A 137 -3.50 -9.31 -12.12
CA ARG A 137 -3.07 -8.26 -13.05
C ARG A 137 -3.70 -6.94 -12.61
N LEU A 138 -2.90 -5.89 -12.70
CA LEU A 138 -3.34 -4.52 -12.50
C LEU A 138 -2.77 -3.68 -13.64
N ALA A 139 -3.60 -2.87 -14.28
CA ALA A 139 -3.12 -1.93 -15.29
C ALA A 139 -2.20 -0.90 -14.62
N ASN A 140 -1.02 -0.67 -15.20
CA ASN A 140 -0.11 0.34 -14.67
C ASN A 140 -0.70 1.75 -14.90
N ARG A 141 -1.28 2.33 -13.84
CA ARG A 141 -1.85 3.68 -13.83
C ARG A 141 -0.83 4.78 -14.16
N ARG A 142 0.47 4.49 -14.02
CA ARG A 142 1.59 5.38 -14.35
C ARG A 142 2.43 4.83 -15.50
N GLY A 143 1.82 4.08 -16.41
CA GLY A 143 2.47 3.55 -17.61
C GLY A 143 2.50 4.53 -18.80
N PRO A 144 2.82 4.04 -20.01
CA PRO A 144 3.02 4.87 -21.21
C PRO A 144 1.85 5.77 -21.60
N ALA A 145 0.61 5.37 -21.30
CA ALA A 145 -0.57 6.21 -21.52
C ALA A 145 -0.53 7.46 -20.63
N TRP A 146 -0.26 7.27 -19.33
CA TRP A 146 -0.16 8.36 -18.37
C TRP A 146 1.05 9.25 -18.65
N TRP A 147 2.22 8.69 -19.01
CA TRP A 147 3.41 9.48 -19.36
C TRP A 147 3.12 10.49 -20.48
N ARG A 148 2.43 10.06 -21.55
CA ARG A 148 2.05 10.94 -22.67
C ARG A 148 1.10 12.04 -22.25
N GLN A 149 0.17 11.76 -21.34
CA GLN A 149 -0.75 12.77 -20.82
C GLN A 149 -0.03 13.77 -19.90
N ALA A 150 0.75 13.28 -18.95
CA ALA A 150 1.52 14.11 -18.02
C ALA A 150 2.50 15.03 -18.76
N ALA A 151 3.20 14.51 -19.77
CA ALA A 151 4.13 15.29 -20.58
C ALA A 151 3.45 16.44 -21.34
N ARG A 152 2.22 16.24 -21.84
CA ARG A 152 1.44 17.33 -22.45
C ARG A 152 1.07 18.40 -21.42
N ALA A 153 0.67 17.99 -20.22
CA ALA A 153 0.24 18.90 -19.16
C ALA A 153 1.39 19.81 -18.68
N VAL A 154 2.63 19.30 -18.61
CA VAL A 154 3.77 20.08 -18.11
C VAL A 154 4.54 20.82 -19.21
N ARG A 155 4.32 20.52 -20.50
CA ARG A 155 5.11 21.05 -21.62
C ARG A 155 5.25 22.59 -21.62
N GLY A 156 4.17 23.29 -21.29
CA GLY A 156 4.16 24.77 -21.24
C GLY A 156 4.91 25.36 -20.04
N LEU A 157 5.29 24.54 -19.06
CA LEU A 157 6.04 24.93 -17.86
C LEU A 157 7.54 24.64 -17.97
N LEU A 158 7.97 24.00 -19.05
CA LEU A 158 9.33 23.51 -19.24
C LEU A 158 10.11 24.38 -20.24
N SER A 159 11.42 24.48 -20.02
CA SER A 159 12.33 25.07 -21.01
C SER A 159 12.36 24.24 -22.30
N ALA A 160 12.90 24.82 -23.38
CA ALA A 160 13.08 24.10 -24.64
C ALA A 160 13.96 22.85 -24.48
N GLU A 161 15.03 22.94 -23.70
CA GLU A 161 15.94 21.83 -23.41
C GLU A 161 15.24 20.71 -22.63
N GLN A 162 14.50 21.05 -21.58
CA GLN A 162 13.73 20.09 -20.80
C GLN A 162 12.65 19.40 -21.65
N ASN A 163 11.98 20.15 -22.53
CA ASN A 163 11.01 19.60 -23.47
C ASN A 163 11.65 18.65 -24.49
N ALA A 164 12.87 18.95 -24.96
CA ALA A 164 13.62 18.05 -25.83
C ALA A 164 14.00 16.76 -25.11
N LEU A 165 14.54 16.85 -23.89
CA LEU A 165 14.87 15.70 -23.04
C LEU A 165 13.65 14.81 -22.79
N LEU A 166 12.54 15.39 -22.33
CA LEU A 166 11.29 14.68 -22.07
C LEU A 166 10.76 13.97 -23.33
N SER A 167 10.79 14.65 -24.48
CA SER A 167 10.34 14.06 -25.75
C SER A 167 11.25 12.92 -26.21
N GLY A 168 12.55 13.03 -25.99
CA GLY A 168 13.52 11.96 -26.29
C GLY A 168 13.28 10.73 -25.43
N GLU A 169 13.09 10.91 -24.12
CA GLU A 169 12.84 9.80 -23.19
C GLU A 169 11.53 9.09 -23.49
N LEU A 170 10.46 9.83 -23.78
CA LEU A 170 9.18 9.23 -24.17
C LEU A 170 9.31 8.36 -25.42
N LYS A 171 10.05 8.81 -26.43
CA LYS A 171 10.30 8.01 -27.64
C LYS A 171 11.04 6.72 -27.32
N ARG A 172 12.10 6.80 -26.51
CA ARG A 172 12.91 5.64 -26.10
C ARG A 172 12.09 4.58 -25.36
N GLN A 173 11.17 4.99 -24.48
CA GLN A 173 10.38 4.07 -23.66
C GLN A 173 9.16 3.48 -24.39
N THR A 174 8.80 4.02 -25.56
CA THR A 174 7.67 3.54 -26.37
C THR A 174 8.09 2.78 -27.64
N GLY A 175 9.40 2.65 -27.87
CA GLY A 175 10.01 1.94 -29.00
C GLY A 175 10.60 0.61 -28.58
#